data_AF-A0A7V4EIC4-F1
#
_entry.id   AF-A0A7V4EIC4-F1
#
_cell.length_a   1.000
_cell.length_b   1.000
_cell.length_c   1.000
_cell.angle_alpha   90.00
_cell.angle_beta   90.00
_cell.angle_gamma   90.00
#
_symmetry.space_group_name_H-M   'P 1'
#
loop_
_entity.id
_entity.type
_entity.pdbx_description
1 polymer ?
#
loop_
_entity_poly.entity_id
_entity_poly.type
_entity_poly.pdbx_seq_one_letter_code
_entity_poly.pdbx_strand_id
1 'polypeptide(L)'
;MRISRILMLAAVPAAILAWQVTGLEAQSGASKAPAKSQSGQAVSKPAPGQRPGPGMRDWGARREEMYKAIGVTPQQKKQLDAIDEKYRKKAMELREANLTPEQRRTKMKDLMEARQAEVDKVLTPEQKKKQMQWMEEQRKKRQAEMGQRRERPAGAQGRPEKPAAPRK
;
A
#
# COMPACT_ATOMS: atom_id res chain seq x y z
N MET A 1 61.06 -13.32 -7.21
CA MET A 1 59.91 -13.04 -8.11
C MET A 1 59.14 -11.88 -7.50
N ARG A 2 59.46 -10.62 -7.80
CA ARG A 2 59.05 -9.75 -8.93
C ARG A 2 57.57 -9.28 -8.91
N ILE A 3 57.35 -8.18 -8.18
CA ILE A 3 56.69 -6.90 -8.52
C ILE A 3 55.30 -6.90 -9.19
N SER A 4 54.35 -6.13 -8.62
CA SER A 4 53.51 -5.08 -9.26
C SER A 4 52.09 -5.06 -8.67
N ARG A 5 51.37 -3.96 -8.44
CA ARG A 5 51.59 -2.51 -8.49
C ARG A 5 50.38 -1.87 -7.78
N ILE A 6 50.64 -0.81 -7.03
CA ILE A 6 49.64 0.14 -6.50
C ILE A 6 49.18 1.05 -7.65
N LEU A 7 48.01 1.68 -7.47
CA LEU A 7 47.63 3.04 -7.92
C LEU A 7 46.64 3.15 -9.10
N MET A 8 45.53 3.85 -8.83
CA MET A 8 44.81 4.89 -9.62
C MET A 8 43.35 4.92 -9.09
N LEU A 9 42.95 5.74 -8.12
CA LEU A 9 42.79 7.20 -8.11
C LEU A 9 42.20 7.77 -9.41
N ALA A 10 40.92 8.12 -9.39
CA ALA A 10 40.41 9.32 -10.05
C ALA A 10 39.06 9.71 -9.42
N ALA A 11 39.00 10.96 -9.00
CA ALA A 11 37.87 11.62 -8.37
C ALA A 11 37.27 12.64 -9.37
N VAL A 12 35.93 12.84 -9.30
CA VAL A 12 35.26 14.17 -9.36
C VAL A 12 35.16 14.82 -10.77
N PRO A 13 34.17 15.68 -11.12
CA PRO A 13 32.72 15.76 -10.80
C PRO A 13 31.83 16.22 -12.00
N ALA A 14 30.57 16.58 -11.69
CA ALA A 14 29.78 17.69 -12.25
C ALA A 14 29.14 17.61 -13.66
N ALA A 15 27.79 17.66 -13.62
CA ALA A 15 26.85 18.49 -14.40
C ALA A 15 27.20 18.88 -15.86
N ILE A 16 26.24 18.63 -16.77
CA ILE A 16 25.74 19.63 -17.74
C ILE A 16 24.33 19.22 -18.22
N LEU A 17 23.43 20.18 -18.15
CA LEU A 17 22.11 20.23 -18.76
C LEU A 17 22.29 20.43 -20.27
N ALA A 18 21.72 19.57 -21.13
CA ALA A 18 21.64 19.85 -22.57
C ALA A 18 20.29 19.41 -23.12
N TRP A 19 19.46 20.42 -23.39
CA TRP A 19 18.28 20.38 -24.21
C TRP A 19 18.74 20.37 -25.66
N GLN A 20 18.43 19.34 -26.46
CA GLN A 20 18.25 19.53 -27.91
C GLN A 20 17.40 18.42 -28.54
N VAL A 21 16.43 18.88 -29.35
CA VAL A 21 15.60 18.15 -30.29
C VAL A 21 16.09 18.49 -31.69
N THR A 22 16.60 17.51 -32.45
CA THR A 22 16.64 17.42 -33.93
C THR A 22 17.19 16.01 -34.22
N GLY A 23 16.70 15.13 -35.07
CA GLY A 23 15.69 15.16 -36.12
C GLY A 23 16.14 14.12 -37.17
N LEU A 24 15.32 13.07 -37.36
CA LEU A 24 15.20 12.21 -38.55
C LEU A 24 16.41 11.36 -39.00
N GLU A 25 16.37 10.06 -38.70
CA GLU A 25 16.69 9.05 -39.73
C GLU A 25 15.63 7.95 -39.66
N ALA A 26 14.90 7.83 -40.76
CA ALA A 26 13.87 6.84 -41.00
C ALA A 26 14.53 5.52 -41.38
N GLN A 27 14.28 4.46 -40.61
CA GLN A 27 14.44 3.10 -41.11
C GLN A 27 13.09 2.39 -41.05
N SER A 28 12.47 2.37 -42.22
CA SER A 28 11.26 1.67 -42.57
C SER A 28 11.47 0.16 -42.47
N GLY A 29 11.03 -0.43 -41.36
CA GLY A 29 10.81 -1.86 -41.22
C GLY A 29 9.33 -2.12 -41.01
N ALA A 30 8.66 -2.60 -42.06
CA ALA A 30 7.25 -2.93 -42.01
C ALA A 30 6.97 -4.13 -41.09
N SER A 31 5.80 -4.07 -40.45
CA SER A 31 4.98 -5.21 -40.00
C SER A 31 5.30 -5.85 -38.65
N LYS A 32 4.77 -5.26 -37.56
CA LYS A 32 3.67 -5.84 -36.77
C LYS A 32 3.34 -4.98 -35.55
N ALA A 33 2.13 -4.44 -35.52
CA ALA A 33 1.43 -4.08 -34.28
C ALA A 33 -0.04 -4.51 -34.44
N PRO A 34 -0.83 -4.69 -33.37
CA PRO A 34 -0.50 -4.51 -31.96
C PRO A 34 -0.89 -5.72 -31.08
N ALA A 35 -0.07 -6.05 -30.08
CA ALA A 35 -0.59 -6.71 -28.88
C ALA A 35 -0.31 -5.78 -27.71
N LYS A 36 -1.31 -4.95 -27.38
CA LYS A 36 -1.38 -4.23 -26.12
C LYS A 36 -1.35 -5.26 -25.00
N SER A 37 -0.18 -5.52 -24.42
CA SER A 37 -0.10 -6.10 -23.09
C SER A 37 -0.39 -4.97 -22.09
N GLN A 38 -1.66 -4.58 -22.05
CA GLN A 38 -2.26 -3.84 -20.96
C GLN A 38 -2.26 -4.80 -19.76
N SER A 39 -1.17 -4.84 -19.00
CA SER A 39 -1.23 -5.28 -17.61
C SER A 39 -1.83 -4.15 -16.76
N GLY A 40 -3.02 -3.69 -17.15
CA GLY A 40 -3.97 -3.17 -16.19
C GLY A 40 -4.40 -4.38 -15.39
N GLN A 41 -3.94 -4.51 -14.15
CA GLN A 41 -4.50 -5.47 -13.22
C GLN A 41 -5.98 -5.15 -13.12
N ALA A 42 -6.76 -5.90 -13.90
CA ALA A 42 -8.17 -6.09 -13.67
C ALA A 42 -8.27 -6.50 -12.21
N VAL A 43 -8.84 -5.63 -11.39
CA VAL A 43 -9.36 -6.00 -10.09
C VAL A 43 -10.38 -7.08 -10.40
N SER A 44 -9.95 -8.35 -10.30
CA SER A 44 -10.80 -9.51 -10.48
C SER A 44 -11.98 -9.31 -9.55
N LYS A 45 -13.15 -9.07 -10.16
CA LYS A 45 -14.42 -8.96 -9.46
C LYS A 45 -14.53 -10.22 -8.60
N PRO A 46 -14.58 -10.11 -7.25
CA PRO A 46 -14.61 -11.29 -6.41
C PRO A 46 -15.82 -12.14 -6.80
N ALA A 47 -15.63 -13.46 -6.84
CA ALA A 47 -16.67 -14.42 -7.18
C ALA A 47 -17.97 -14.10 -6.40
N PRO A 48 -19.16 -14.20 -7.04
CA PRO A 48 -20.43 -13.96 -6.35
C PRO A 48 -20.54 -14.93 -5.17
N GLY A 49 -20.47 -14.38 -3.95
CA GLY A 49 -20.52 -15.16 -2.70
C GLY A 49 -19.33 -14.93 -1.75
N GLN A 50 -18.16 -14.52 -2.26
CA GLN A 50 -17.02 -14.17 -1.41
C GLN A 50 -16.97 -12.66 -1.21
N ARG A 51 -17.83 -12.16 -0.32
CA ARG A 51 -17.67 -10.79 0.20
C ARG A 51 -16.38 -10.79 1.05
N PRO A 52 -15.30 -10.07 0.68
CA PRO A 52 -14.20 -9.82 1.59
C PRO A 52 -14.78 -9.27 2.88
N GLY A 53 -14.29 -9.78 4.01
CA GLY A 53 -14.79 -9.38 5.32
C GLY A 53 -14.75 -7.86 5.50
N PRO A 54 -15.59 -7.30 6.41
CA PRO A 54 -15.78 -5.86 6.57
C PRO A 54 -14.49 -5.03 6.64
N GLY A 55 -13.38 -5.59 7.12
CA GLY A 55 -12.09 -4.89 7.22
C GLY A 55 -11.18 -4.89 5.97
N MET A 56 -11.42 -5.74 4.97
CA MET A 56 -10.49 -5.89 3.83
C MET A 56 -10.84 -4.96 2.65
N ARG A 57 -12.12 -4.63 2.46
CA ARG A 57 -12.58 -3.69 1.43
C ARG A 57 -12.24 -2.23 1.74
N ASP A 58 -12.13 -1.91 3.02
CA ASP A 58 -11.98 -0.54 3.50
C ASP A 58 -10.53 -0.03 3.39
N TRP A 59 -9.54 -0.93 3.44
CA TRP A 59 -8.13 -0.53 3.53
C TRP A 59 -7.66 0.32 2.34
N GLY A 60 -8.03 -0.06 1.12
CA GLY A 60 -7.66 0.71 -0.08
C GLY A 60 -8.35 2.08 -0.16
N ALA A 61 -9.65 2.12 0.14
CA ALA A 61 -10.42 3.37 0.14
C ALA A 61 -9.93 4.35 1.21
N ARG A 62 -9.75 3.87 2.43
CA ARG A 62 -9.23 4.63 3.56
C ARG A 62 -7.84 5.19 3.32
N ARG A 63 -6.98 4.44 2.61
CA ARG A 63 -5.65 4.91 2.21
C ARG A 63 -5.73 6.05 1.20
N GLU A 64 -6.62 5.92 0.21
CA GLU A 64 -6.85 6.98 -0.78
C GLU A 64 -7.34 8.27 -0.10
N GLU A 65 -8.25 8.14 0.86
CA GLU A 65 -8.72 9.27 1.68
C GLU A 65 -7.58 9.92 2.47
N MET A 66 -6.71 9.12 3.09
CA MET A 66 -5.54 9.62 3.80
C MET A 66 -4.61 10.40 2.85
N TYR A 67 -4.30 9.85 1.67
CA TYR A 67 -3.43 10.53 0.70
C TYR A 67 -4.01 11.85 0.21
N LYS A 68 -5.32 11.90 -0.01
CA LYS A 68 -6.02 13.16 -0.33
C LYS A 68 -5.95 14.14 0.83
N ALA A 69 -6.20 13.69 2.06
CA ALA A 69 -6.19 14.54 3.26
C ALA A 69 -4.83 15.17 3.55
N ILE A 70 -3.73 14.45 3.30
CA ILE A 70 -2.38 14.97 3.53
C ILE A 70 -1.77 15.65 2.29
N GLY A 71 -2.44 15.59 1.14
CA GLY A 71 -2.00 16.24 -0.10
C GLY A 71 -0.77 15.57 -0.72
N VAL A 72 -0.80 14.24 -0.87
CA VAL A 72 0.28 13.50 -1.54
C VAL A 72 0.26 13.75 -3.05
N THR A 73 1.42 14.04 -3.64
CA THR A 73 1.53 14.21 -5.09
C THR A 73 1.42 12.88 -5.85
N PRO A 74 1.09 12.88 -7.17
CA PRO A 74 1.01 11.65 -7.95
C PRO A 74 2.33 10.85 -7.97
N GLN A 75 3.48 11.53 -7.95
CA GLN A 75 4.79 10.89 -7.91
C GLN A 75 5.08 10.24 -6.55
N GLN A 76 4.80 10.94 -5.45
CA GLN A 76 4.91 10.38 -4.10
C GLN A 76 3.95 9.20 -3.93
N LYS A 77 2.72 9.28 -4.45
CA LYS A 77 1.74 8.20 -4.40
C LYS A 77 2.28 6.91 -5.05
N LYS A 78 2.87 7.00 -6.25
CA LYS A 78 3.51 5.85 -6.91
C LYS A 78 4.62 5.24 -6.05
N GLN A 79 5.45 6.05 -5.39
CA GLN A 79 6.50 5.55 -4.51
C GLN A 79 5.92 4.86 -3.27
N LEU A 80 4.89 5.44 -2.65
CA LEU A 80 4.21 4.85 -1.49
C LEU A 80 3.49 3.55 -1.85
N ASP A 81 2.86 3.48 -3.03
CA ASP A 81 2.23 2.25 -3.53
C ASP A 81 3.25 1.13 -3.72
N ALA A 82 4.42 1.43 -4.29
CA ALA A 82 5.51 0.45 -4.44
C ALA A 82 6.06 -0.03 -3.09
N ILE A 83 6.21 0.88 -2.12
CA ILE A 83 6.58 0.54 -0.74
C ILE A 83 5.51 -0.39 -0.15
N ASP A 84 4.24 -0.03 -0.25
CA ASP A 84 3.14 -0.83 0.29
C ASP A 84 3.08 -2.24 -0.30
N GLU A 85 3.24 -2.38 -1.61
CA GLU A 85 3.26 -3.69 -2.26
C GLU A 85 4.43 -4.55 -1.77
N LYS A 86 5.63 -3.98 -1.66
CA LYS A 86 6.83 -4.66 -1.15
C LYS A 86 6.61 -5.19 0.26
N TYR A 87 6.11 -4.35 1.17
CA TYR A 87 5.89 -4.73 2.57
C TYR A 87 4.68 -5.65 2.74
N ARG A 88 3.65 -5.51 1.89
CA ARG A 88 2.51 -6.41 1.88
C ARG A 88 2.92 -7.84 1.54
N LYS A 89 3.80 -8.04 0.54
CA LYS A 89 4.34 -9.36 0.19
C LYS A 89 5.09 -9.99 1.37
N LYS A 90 6.01 -9.24 1.98
CA LYS A 90 6.74 -9.69 3.19
C LYS A 90 5.80 -10.03 4.35
N ALA A 91 4.74 -9.25 4.54
CA ALA A 91 3.75 -9.52 5.57
C ALA A 91 2.95 -10.81 5.30
N MET A 92 2.67 -11.13 4.03
CA MET A 92 2.06 -12.42 3.65
C MET A 92 3.02 -13.59 3.91
N GLU A 93 4.29 -13.45 3.54
CA GLU A 93 5.32 -14.47 3.81
C GLU A 93 5.44 -14.75 5.32
N LEU A 94 5.48 -13.70 6.16
CA LEU A 94 5.49 -13.85 7.62
C LEU A 94 4.20 -14.50 8.17
N ARG A 95 3.07 -14.35 7.47
CA ARG A 95 1.80 -14.95 7.86
C ARG A 95 1.75 -16.44 7.53
N GLU A 96 2.37 -16.85 6.43
CA GLU A 96 2.44 -18.24 5.99
C GLU A 96 3.57 -19.00 6.67
N ALA A 97 4.58 -18.31 7.20
CA ALA A 97 5.67 -18.92 7.94
C ALA A 97 5.20 -19.66 9.21
N ASN A 98 5.83 -20.81 9.47
CA ASN A 98 5.67 -21.59 10.70
C ASN A 98 6.42 -20.93 11.86
N LEU A 99 5.84 -19.86 12.40
CA LEU A 99 6.35 -19.10 13.54
C LEU A 99 5.33 -19.12 14.68
N THR A 100 5.84 -19.09 15.91
CA THR A 100 5.00 -18.87 17.09
C THR A 100 4.31 -17.50 17.01
N PRO A 101 3.16 -17.30 17.68
CA PRO A 101 2.46 -16.02 17.68
C PRO A 101 3.35 -14.84 18.11
N GLU A 102 4.21 -15.06 19.11
CA GLU A 102 5.14 -14.05 19.62
C GLU A 102 6.22 -13.68 18.61
N GLN A 103 6.90 -14.68 18.04
CA GLN A 103 7.92 -14.45 17.01
C GLN A 103 7.34 -13.73 15.79
N ARG A 104 6.12 -14.12 15.37
CA ARG A 104 5.40 -13.47 14.28
C ARG A 104 5.08 -12.02 14.61
N ARG A 105 4.64 -11.73 15.85
CA ARG A 105 4.35 -10.37 16.31
C ARG A 105 5.60 -9.49 16.29
N THR A 106 6.73 -9.99 16.79
CA THR A 106 8.01 -9.26 16.77
C THR A 106 8.44 -8.97 15.33
N LYS A 107 8.49 -9.99 14.46
CA LYS A 107 8.86 -9.78 13.04
C LYS A 107 7.92 -8.83 12.30
N MET A 108 6.62 -8.89 12.61
CA MET A 108 5.65 -7.97 12.02
C MET A 108 5.87 -6.53 12.52
N LYS A 109 6.21 -6.34 13.80
CA LYS A 109 6.55 -5.02 14.35
C LYS A 109 7.76 -4.43 13.63
N ASP A 110 8.85 -5.20 13.52
CA ASP A 110 10.07 -4.77 12.83
C ASP A 110 9.78 -4.43 11.36
N LEU A 111 8.94 -5.25 10.70
CA LEU A 111 8.51 -5.01 9.32
C LEU A 111 7.75 -3.69 9.18
N MET A 112 6.88 -3.35 10.14
CA MET A 112 6.12 -2.10 10.14
C MET A 112 7.00 -0.89 10.43
N GLU A 113 7.98 -1.00 11.34
CA GLU A 113 8.96 0.05 11.62
C GLU A 113 9.83 0.34 10.38
N ALA A 114 10.32 -0.72 9.72
CA ALA A 114 11.06 -0.57 8.47
C ALA A 114 10.21 0.09 7.37
N ARG A 115 8.93 -0.29 7.25
CA ARG A 115 8.00 0.36 6.31
C ARG A 115 7.83 1.83 6.64
N GLN A 116 7.63 2.17 7.90
CA GLN A 116 7.44 3.56 8.34
C GLN A 116 8.66 4.41 7.98
N ALA A 117 9.88 3.90 8.22
CA ALA A 117 11.11 4.59 7.85
C ALA A 117 11.25 4.83 6.34
N GLU A 118 10.79 3.92 5.48
CA GLU A 118 10.77 4.13 4.02
C GLU A 118 9.70 5.17 3.61
N VAL A 119 8.50 5.11 4.20
CA VAL A 119 7.43 6.10 3.97
C VAL A 119 7.88 7.50 4.39
N ASP A 120 8.60 7.60 5.52
CA ASP A 120 9.09 8.87 6.06
C ASP A 120 10.11 9.57 5.18
N LYS A 121 10.77 8.85 4.26
CA LYS A 121 11.68 9.43 3.27
C LYS A 121 10.94 10.05 2.09
N VAL A 122 9.69 9.64 1.85
CA VAL A 122 8.86 10.10 0.72
C VAL A 122 8.00 11.31 1.11
N LEU A 123 7.54 11.35 2.36
CA LEU A 123 6.67 12.41 2.86
C LEU A 123 7.45 13.62 3.39
N THR A 124 6.94 14.82 3.12
CA THR A 124 7.49 16.05 3.72
C THR A 124 7.16 16.15 5.21
N PRO A 125 7.90 16.95 6.00
CA PRO A 125 7.59 17.14 7.42
C PRO A 125 6.16 17.61 7.68
N GLU A 126 5.64 18.50 6.82
CA GLU A 126 4.25 18.98 6.92
C GLU A 126 3.22 17.88 6.64
N GLN A 127 3.47 17.04 5.63
CA GLN A 127 2.61 15.90 5.30
C GLN A 127 2.57 14.88 6.44
N LYS A 128 3.71 14.63 7.11
CA LYS A 128 3.79 13.76 8.30
C LYS A 128 2.92 14.28 9.43
N LYS A 129 2.95 15.59 9.70
CA LYS A 129 2.10 16.20 10.73
C LYS A 129 0.62 16.01 10.42
N LYS A 130 0.20 16.24 9.17
CA LYS A 130 -1.18 15.99 8.73
C LYS A 130 -1.56 14.51 8.83
N GLN A 131 -0.63 13.61 8.51
CA GLN A 131 -0.84 12.17 8.65
C GLN A 131 -1.10 11.79 10.12
N MET A 132 -0.32 12.30 11.06
CA MET A 132 -0.51 12.05 12.49
C MET A 132 -1.88 12.57 12.98
N GLN A 133 -2.27 13.78 12.57
CA GLN A 133 -3.57 14.36 12.92
C GLN A 133 -4.72 13.52 12.36
N TRP A 134 -4.63 13.13 11.08
CA TRP A 134 -5.63 12.26 10.46
C TRP A 134 -5.72 10.91 11.20
N MET A 135 -4.59 10.29 11.57
CA MET A 135 -4.58 9.04 12.34
C MET A 135 -5.23 9.20 13.72
N GLU A 136 -5.00 10.32 14.40
CA GLU A 136 -5.60 10.61 15.70
C GLU A 136 -7.12 10.79 15.61
N GLU A 137 -7.58 11.58 14.64
CA GLU A 137 -9.02 11.78 14.38
C GLU A 137 -9.71 10.46 14.09
N GLN A 138 -9.09 9.63 13.25
CA GLN A 138 -9.57 8.31 12.92
C GLN A 138 -9.58 7.36 14.11
N ARG A 139 -8.62 7.48 15.03
CA ARG A 139 -8.61 6.73 16.30
C ARG A 139 -9.77 7.16 17.19
N LYS A 140 -10.03 8.47 17.31
CA LYS A 140 -11.16 9.03 18.08
C LYS A 140 -12.50 8.57 17.53
N LYS A 141 -12.68 8.62 16.20
CA LYS A 141 -13.89 8.11 15.52
C LYS A 141 -14.16 6.63 15.85
N ARG A 142 -13.14 5.77 15.73
CA ARG A 142 -13.29 4.36 16.10
C ARG A 142 -13.59 4.16 17.59
N GLN A 143 -13.01 4.96 18.47
CA GLN A 143 -13.30 4.88 19.91
C GLN A 143 -14.75 5.28 20.22
N ALA A 144 -15.25 6.35 19.60
CA ALA A 144 -16.63 6.79 19.74
C ALA A 144 -17.63 5.74 19.21
N GLU A 145 -17.35 5.14 18.05
CA GLU A 145 -18.17 4.08 17.47
C GLU A 145 -18.20 2.82 18.35
N MET A 146 -17.05 2.43 18.92
CA MET A 146 -16.96 1.31 19.85
C MET A 146 -17.67 1.60 21.19
N GLY A 147 -17.68 2.85 21.64
CA GLY A 147 -18.45 3.29 22.81
C GLY A 147 -19.96 3.17 22.58
N GLN A 148 -20.46 3.68 21.47
CA GLN A 148 -21.88 3.57 21.08
C GLN A 148 -22.32 2.12 20.86
N ARG A 149 -21.42 1.23 20.43
CA ARG A 149 -21.72 -0.21 20.27
C ARG A 149 -21.82 -0.96 21.61
N ARG A 150 -21.20 -0.45 22.68
CA ARG A 150 -21.32 -1.00 24.05
C ARG A 150 -22.61 -0.56 24.74
N GLU A 151 -23.21 0.56 24.33
CA GLU A 151 -24.46 1.11 24.89
C GLU A 151 -25.72 0.54 24.22
N ARG A 152 -25.56 -0.23 23.14
CA ARG A 152 -26.69 -0.86 22.44
C ARG A 152 -27.10 -2.13 23.20
N PRO A 153 -28.32 -2.21 23.78
CA PRO A 153 -28.71 -3.35 24.62
C PRO A 153 -28.69 -4.65 23.81
N ALA A 154 -28.18 -5.71 24.42
CA ALA A 154 -27.92 -7.02 23.83
C ALA A 154 -29.18 -7.81 23.37
N GLY A 155 -30.32 -7.14 23.15
CA GLY A 155 -31.59 -7.74 22.75
C GLY A 155 -32.19 -7.26 21.42
N ALA A 156 -31.58 -6.29 20.74
CA ALA A 156 -32.16 -5.69 19.53
C ALA A 156 -31.41 -6.06 18.24
N GLN A 157 -31.11 -7.34 18.04
CA GLN A 157 -30.63 -7.86 16.75
C GLN A 157 -31.58 -8.95 16.28
N GLY A 158 -32.66 -8.49 15.62
CA GLY A 158 -33.67 -9.32 14.98
C GLY A 158 -33.04 -10.34 14.04
N ARG A 159 -33.10 -11.61 14.45
CA ARG A 159 -33.19 -12.73 13.52
C ARG A 159 -34.58 -12.62 12.89
N PRO A 160 -34.76 -12.61 11.55
CA PRO A 160 -36.10 -12.73 11.00
C PRO A 160 -36.65 -14.09 11.42
N GLU A 161 -37.56 -14.11 12.39
CA GLU A 161 -38.31 -15.31 12.74
C GLU A 161 -39.15 -15.69 11.52
N LYS A 162 -38.89 -16.88 10.97
CA LYS A 162 -39.81 -17.52 10.03
C LYS A 162 -41.17 -17.63 10.74
N PRO A 163 -42.28 -17.18 10.15
CA PRO A 163 -43.59 -17.37 10.76
C PRO A 163 -43.87 -18.87 10.90
N ALA A 164 -44.04 -19.33 12.13
CA ALA A 164 -44.48 -20.68 12.42
C ALA A 164 -45.91 -20.86 11.89
N ALA A 165 -46.11 -21.81 10.97
CA ALA A 165 -47.43 -22.14 10.46
C ALA A 165 -48.32 -22.70 11.59
N PRO A 166 -49.62 -22.34 11.62
CA PRO A 166 -50.54 -22.88 12.62
C PRO A 166 -50.78 -24.37 12.37
N ARG A 167 -50.54 -25.20 13.39
CA ARG A 167 -50.97 -26.61 13.37
C ARG A 167 -52.49 -26.64 13.61
N LYS A 168 -53.19 -27.35 12.72
CA LYS A 168 -54.62 -27.68 12.86
C LYS A 168 -54.83 -28.72 13.96
#